data_AF-A0A315XJ13-F1
#
_entry.id   AF-A0A315XJ13-F1
#
_cell.length_a   1.000
_cell.length_b   1.000
_cell.length_c   1.000
_cell.angle_alpha   90.00
_cell.angle_beta   90.00
_cell.angle_gamma   90.00
#
_symmetry.space_group_name_H-M   'P 1'
#
loop_
_entity.id
_entity.type
_entity.pdbx_description
1 polymer ?
#
loop_
_entity_poly.entity_id
_entity_poly.type
_entity_poly.pdbx_seq_one_letter_code
_entity_poly.pdbx_strand_id
1 'polypeptide(L)'
;MNASETAFLYGQGDGFNLRWFTPAAEVDLCGHATLASAHVLWETGYLQKEEPARFYTHSGLLTARCMEDWIELDFPAEPEVQVSQPPDLANALGITPEYVGRNRFDYRQFN
;
A
#
# COMPACT_ATOMS: atom_id res chain seq x y z
N MET A 1 -0.31 19.33 8.24
CA MET A 1 -1.20 18.41 7.49
C MET A 1 -1.80 17.44 8.48
N ASN A 2 -3.10 17.09 8.35
CA ASN A 2 -3.81 16.15 9.25
C ASN A 2 -4.56 15.08 8.44
N ALA A 3 -3.87 14.45 7.50
CA ALA A 3 -4.35 13.30 6.73
C ALA A 3 -3.82 11.99 7.35
N SER A 4 -4.37 10.84 6.95
CA SER A 4 -3.89 9.53 7.41
C SER A 4 -2.41 9.34 7.06
N GLU A 5 -2.04 9.64 5.82
CA GLU A 5 -0.67 9.64 5.32
C GLU A 5 -0.44 10.82 4.38
N THR A 6 0.82 11.27 4.31
CA THR A 6 1.31 12.21 3.30
C THR A 6 2.39 11.52 2.48
N ALA A 7 2.21 11.49 1.18
CA ALA A 7 3.16 10.95 0.22
C ALA A 7 4.11 12.05 -0.28
N PHE A 8 5.42 11.75 -0.32
CA PHE A 8 6.43 12.63 -0.88
C PHE A 8 7.08 11.94 -2.08
N LEU A 9 7.06 12.62 -3.23
CA LEU A 9 7.57 12.14 -4.51
C LEU A 9 8.80 12.94 -4.93
N TYR A 10 9.83 12.25 -5.42
CA TYR A 10 11.01 12.87 -6.03
C TYR A 10 11.43 12.10 -7.29
N GLY A 11 11.48 12.77 -8.44
CA GLY A 11 11.87 12.14 -9.70
C GLY A 11 13.32 11.61 -9.65
N GLN A 12 13.51 10.35 -10.02
CA GLN A 12 14.82 9.72 -10.12
C GLN A 12 14.85 8.73 -11.30
N GLY A 13 15.72 9.00 -12.27
CA GLY A 13 15.92 8.12 -13.42
C GLY A 13 14.65 7.93 -14.23
N ASP A 14 14.18 6.69 -14.33
CA ASP A 14 12.98 6.26 -15.05
C ASP A 14 11.71 6.23 -14.18
N GLY A 15 11.74 6.80 -12.97
CA GLY A 15 10.62 6.78 -12.04
C GLY A 15 10.72 7.82 -10.92
N PHE A 16 10.10 7.51 -9.79
CA PHE A 16 10.01 8.41 -8.64
C PHE A 16 10.39 7.67 -7.36
N ASN A 17 11.21 8.28 -6.50
CA ASN A 17 11.24 7.88 -5.10
C ASN A 17 9.91 8.26 -4.45
N LEU A 18 9.35 7.35 -3.67
CA LEU A 18 8.12 7.56 -2.94
C LEU A 18 8.30 7.12 -1.49
N ARG A 19 7.97 8.05 -0.57
CA ARG A 19 7.97 7.84 0.88
C ARG A 19 6.65 8.28 1.48
N TRP A 20 6.19 7.59 2.52
CA TRP A 20 4.92 7.88 3.17
C TRP A 20 5.11 8.17 4.65
N PHE A 21 4.43 9.20 5.13
CA PHE A 21 4.49 9.59 6.53
C PHE A 21 3.08 9.71 7.08
N THR A 22 2.81 9.02 8.17
CA THR A 22 1.73 9.39 9.09
C THR A 22 2.13 10.67 9.83
N PRO A 23 1.22 11.29 10.61
CA PRO A 23 1.61 12.40 11.48
C PRO A 23 2.72 12.05 12.48
N ALA A 24 2.93 10.77 12.80
CA ALA A 24 3.87 10.32 13.84
C ALA A 24 5.19 9.76 13.29
N ALA A 25 5.15 9.04 12.16
CA ALA A 25 6.31 8.31 11.65
C ALA A 25 6.19 7.98 10.16
N GLU A 26 7.33 7.65 9.57
CA GLU A 26 7.40 7.01 8.24
C GLU A 26 6.83 5.59 8.30
N VAL A 27 6.18 5.16 7.22
CA VAL A 27 5.65 3.80 7.06
C VAL A 27 6.22 3.15 5.79
N ASP A 28 6.43 1.83 5.86
CA ASP A 28 7.10 1.08 4.79
C ASP A 28 6.23 0.87 3.54
N LEU A 29 4.90 0.90 3.68
CA LEU A 29 3.96 0.65 2.59
C LEU A 29 2.60 1.29 2.87
N CYS A 30 2.04 1.96 1.87
CA CYS A 30 0.73 2.62 1.97
C CYS A 30 -0.01 2.62 0.62
N GLY A 31 -0.90 1.64 0.39
CA GLY A 31 -1.51 1.39 -0.93
C GLY A 31 -2.31 2.58 -1.49
N HIS A 32 -3.27 3.09 -0.71
CA HIS A 32 -4.07 4.27 -1.05
C HIS A 32 -3.25 5.53 -1.35
N ALA A 33 -2.17 5.81 -0.59
CA ALA A 33 -1.33 6.96 -0.90
C ALA A 33 -0.47 6.75 -2.16
N THR A 34 -0.07 5.50 -2.47
CA THR A 34 0.52 5.15 -3.79
C THR A 34 -0.46 5.38 -4.92
N LEU A 35 -1.72 4.96 -4.77
CA LEU A 35 -2.77 5.19 -5.77
C LEU A 35 -2.97 6.69 -6.02
N ALA A 36 -3.10 7.49 -4.95
CA ALA A 36 -3.25 8.93 -5.05
C ALA A 36 -2.03 9.59 -5.71
N SER A 37 -0.82 9.12 -5.39
CA SER A 37 0.43 9.59 -6.01
C SER A 37 0.44 9.34 -7.51
N ALA A 38 0.09 8.13 -7.95
CA ALA A 38 0.01 7.77 -9.36
C ALA A 38 -1.03 8.63 -10.09
N HIS A 39 -2.24 8.75 -9.51
CA HIS A 39 -3.31 9.60 -10.05
C HIS A 39 -2.84 11.04 -10.30
N VAL A 40 -2.20 11.67 -9.30
CA VAL A 40 -1.72 13.05 -9.43
C VAL A 40 -0.66 13.18 -10.54
N LEU A 41 0.25 12.22 -10.69
CA LEU A 41 1.29 12.28 -11.73
C LEU A 41 0.70 12.29 -13.15
N TRP A 42 -0.34 11.50 -13.39
CA TRP A 42 -1.05 11.51 -14.68
C TRP A 42 -1.90 12.77 -14.87
N GLU A 43 -2.69 13.16 -13.86
CA GLU A 43 -3.58 14.33 -13.95
C GLU A 43 -2.83 15.66 -14.14
N THR A 44 -1.64 15.76 -13.57
CA THR A 44 -0.79 16.97 -13.68
C THR A 44 0.19 16.91 -14.85
N GLY A 45 0.21 15.81 -15.61
CA GLY A 45 1.02 15.67 -16.82
C GLY A 45 2.51 15.39 -16.59
N TYR A 46 2.91 14.97 -15.39
CA TYR A 46 4.26 14.44 -15.14
C TYR A 46 4.47 13.05 -15.75
N LEU A 47 3.39 12.32 -16.00
CA LEU A 47 3.35 11.07 -16.74
C LEU A 47 2.22 11.11 -17.78
N GLN A 48 2.45 10.52 -18.94
CA GLN A 48 1.37 10.24 -19.91
C GLN A 48 0.52 9.06 -19.42
N LYS A 49 -0.75 8.99 -19.83
CA LYS A 49 -1.66 7.92 -19.36
C LYS A 49 -1.18 6.51 -19.72
N GLU A 50 -0.46 6.39 -20.83
CA GLU A 50 0.11 5.16 -21.33
C GLU A 50 1.41 4.76 -20.61
N GLU A 51 2.02 5.70 -19.87
CA GLU A 51 3.26 5.47 -19.13
C GLU A 51 2.97 4.86 -17.75
N PRO A 52 3.58 3.71 -17.41
CA PRO A 52 3.45 3.14 -16.07
C PRO A 52 4.19 4.02 -15.06
N ALA A 53 3.56 4.30 -13.92
CA ALA A 53 4.23 4.95 -12.81
C ALA A 53 5.13 3.94 -12.09
N ARG A 54 6.41 4.28 -11.89
CA ARG A 54 7.41 3.45 -11.23
C ARG A 54 7.83 4.13 -9.93
N PHE A 55 7.58 3.47 -8.81
CA PHE A 55 7.87 4.01 -7.48
C PHE A 55 8.96 3.20 -6.79
N TYR A 56 10.10 3.85 -6.54
CA TYR A 56 11.19 3.33 -5.73
C TYR A 56 10.92 3.64 -4.26
N THR A 57 10.73 2.61 -3.44
CA THR A 57 10.27 2.72 -2.05
C THR A 57 11.15 1.88 -1.12
N HIS A 58 11.01 2.05 0.20
CA HIS A 58 11.70 1.19 1.18
C HIS A 58 11.28 -0.28 1.07
N SER A 59 10.06 -0.55 0.60
CA SER A 59 9.55 -1.90 0.36
C SER A 59 9.89 -2.47 -1.02
N GLY A 60 10.69 -1.76 -1.82
CA GLY A 60 11.06 -2.15 -3.18
C GLY A 60 10.34 -1.34 -4.27
N LEU A 61 10.41 -1.84 -5.51
CA LEU A 61 9.74 -1.23 -6.66
C LEU A 61 8.26 -1.57 -6.64
N LEU A 62 7.41 -0.55 -6.66
CA LEU A 62 5.97 -0.67 -6.89
C LEU A 62 5.65 -0.05 -8.25
N THR A 63 4.64 -0.59 -8.94
CA THR A 63 4.17 0.01 -10.19
C THR A 63 2.69 0.28 -10.18
N ALA A 64 2.28 1.28 -10.95
CA ALA A 64 0.88 1.58 -11.20
C ALA A 64 0.63 1.79 -12.69
N ARG A 65 -0.52 1.34 -13.17
CA ARG A 65 -0.98 1.55 -14.54
C ARG A 65 -2.30 2.30 -14.54
N CYS A 66 -2.40 3.34 -15.36
CA CYS A 66 -3.67 3.97 -15.65
C CYS A 66 -4.41 3.07 -16.65
N MET A 67 -5.57 2.58 -16.23
CA MET A 67 -6.53 1.94 -17.12
C MET A 67 -7.59 2.99 -17.50
N GLU A 68 -8.61 2.61 -18.26
CA GLU A 68 -9.64 3.55 -18.71
C GLU A 68 -10.37 4.22 -17.53
N ASP A 69 -10.90 3.41 -16.60
CA ASP A 69 -11.74 3.90 -15.49
C ASP A 69 -11.12 3.68 -14.10
N TRP A 70 -9.96 3.04 -14.02
CA TRP A 70 -9.31 2.73 -12.73
C TRP A 70 -7.78 2.74 -12.82
N ILE A 71 -7.14 2.73 -11.67
CA ILE A 71 -5.70 2.57 -11.53
C ILE A 71 -5.43 1.19 -10.96
N GLU A 72 -4.61 0.42 -11.66
CA GLU A 72 -4.12 -0.86 -11.18
C GLU A 72 -2.79 -0.68 -10.46
N LEU A 73 -2.64 -1.29 -9.28
CA LEU A 73 -1.41 -1.29 -8.50
C LEU A 73 -0.81 -2.69 -8.47
N ASP A 74 0.50 -2.79 -8.74
CA ASP A 74 1.28 -4.03 -8.61
C ASP A 74 2.18 -3.96 -7.37
N PHE A 75 1.86 -4.80 -6.39
CA PHE A 75 2.47 -4.83 -5.06
C PHE A 75 3.03 -6.24 -4.81
N PRO A 76 4.16 -6.35 -4.07
CA PRO A 76 4.69 -7.65 -3.67
C PRO A 76 3.62 -8.48 -2.94
N ALA A 77 3.49 -9.74 -3.32
CA ALA A 77 2.59 -10.66 -2.65
C ALA A 77 3.05 -10.90 -1.20
N GLU A 78 2.12 -10.82 -0.26
CA GLU A 78 2.35 -11.05 1.18
C GLU A 78 1.47 -12.18 1.69
N PRO A 79 1.78 -13.45 1.32
CA PRO A 79 0.99 -14.58 1.75
C PRO A 79 1.08 -14.74 3.26
N GLU A 80 -0.07 -15.00 3.88
CA GLU A 80 -0.17 -15.33 5.28
C GLU A 80 0.10 -16.82 5.55
N VAL A 81 0.52 -17.11 6.78
CA VAL A 81 0.65 -18.46 7.32
C VAL A 81 -0.40 -18.66 8.39
N GLN A 82 -1.10 -19.80 8.36
CA GLN A 82 -2.08 -20.13 9.39
C GLN A 82 -1.41 -20.24 10.77
N VAL A 83 -2.05 -19.66 11.78
CA VAL A 83 -1.57 -19.67 13.17
C VAL A 83 -2.70 -20.03 14.13
N SER A 84 -2.33 -20.44 15.35
CA SER A 84 -3.33 -20.63 16.41
C SER A 84 -3.91 -19.28 16.81
N GLN A 85 -5.22 -19.27 17.08
CA GLN A 85 -5.93 -18.08 17.52
C GLN A 85 -5.31 -17.53 18.82
N PRO A 86 -4.89 -16.24 18.86
CA PRO A 86 -4.49 -15.57 20.09
C PRO A 86 -5.64 -15.57 21.12
N PRO A 87 -5.33 -15.72 22.43
CA PRO A 87 -6.37 -15.88 23.46
C PRO A 87 -7.42 -14.77 23.48
N ASP A 88 -7.01 -13.52 23.24
CA ASP A 88 -7.89 -12.35 23.32
C ASP A 88 -8.55 -11.97 21.99
N LEU A 89 -8.22 -12.66 20.89
CA LEU A 89 -8.67 -12.26 19.55
C LEU A 89 -10.20 -12.37 19.39
N ALA A 90 -10.78 -13.48 19.85
CA ALA A 90 -12.22 -13.68 19.78
C ALA A 90 -12.99 -12.67 20.64
N ASN A 91 -12.45 -12.33 21.81
CA ASN A 91 -13.05 -11.32 22.69
C ASN A 91 -12.97 -9.92 22.07
N ALA A 92 -11.84 -9.57 21.45
CA ALA A 92 -11.64 -8.28 20.81
C ALA A 92 -12.56 -8.07 19.60
N LEU A 93 -12.85 -9.14 18.84
CA LEU A 93 -13.73 -9.10 17.67
C LEU A 93 -15.20 -9.35 17.98
N GLY A 94 -15.51 -9.94 19.14
CA GLY A 94 -16.87 -10.35 19.51
C GLY A 94 -17.40 -11.56 18.75
N ILE A 95 -16.53 -12.28 18.02
CA ILE A 95 -16.85 -13.48 17.23
C ILE A 95 -15.75 -14.53 17.41
N THR A 96 -16.03 -15.79 17.05
CA THR A 96 -14.99 -16.83 16.93
C THR A 96 -14.57 -16.97 15.47
N PRO A 97 -13.35 -16.54 15.09
CA PRO A 97 -12.87 -16.66 13.71
C PRO A 97 -12.74 -18.12 13.27
N GLU A 98 -13.12 -18.44 12.03
CA GLU A 98 -12.90 -19.77 11.44
C GLU A 98 -11.43 -19.97 11.04
N TYR A 99 -10.75 -18.87 10.69
CA TYR A 99 -9.35 -18.88 10.26
C TYR A 99 -8.58 -17.67 10.81
N VAL A 100 -7.33 -17.92 11.23
CA VAL A 100 -6.37 -16.88 11.61
C VAL A 100 -5.06 -17.13 10.87
N GLY A 101 -4.68 -16.17 10.04
CA GLY A 101 -3.41 -16.09 9.34
C GLY A 101 -2.51 -15.01 9.93
N ARG A 102 -1.20 -15.09 9.67
CA ARG A 102 -0.23 -14.05 10.00
C ARG A 102 0.80 -13.91 8.90
N ASN A 103 1.15 -12.67 8.54
CA ASN A 103 2.28 -12.34 7.67
C ASN A 103 3.29 -11.43 8.40
N ARG A 104 4.26 -10.87 7.66
CA ARG A 104 5.31 -10.03 8.26
C ARG A 104 4.79 -8.71 8.86
N PHE A 105 3.66 -8.21 8.36
CA PHE A 105 3.08 -6.94 8.80
C PHE A 105 2.10 -7.13 9.95
N ASP A 106 1.18 -8.11 9.86
CA ASP A 106 0.17 -8.33 10.89
C ASP A 106 -0.56 -9.69 10.78
N TYR A 107 -1.54 -9.92 11.64
CA TYR A 107 -2.55 -10.98 11.55
C TYR A 107 -3.60 -10.66 10.47
N ARG A 108 -4.02 -11.66 9.70
CA ARG A 108 -5.12 -11.61 8.72
C ARG A 108 -6.21 -12.63 9.07
N GLN A 109 -7.46 -12.28 8.84
CA GLN A 109 -8.62 -13.08 9.24
C GLN A 109 -9.67 -13.08 8.14
N PHE A 110 -10.29 -14.24 7.92
CA PHE A 110 -11.40 -14.43 7.01
C PHE A 110 -12.61 -14.95 7.81
N ASN A 111 -13.77 -14.36 7.55
CA ASN A 111 -15.07 -14.79 8.06
C ASN A 111 -15.83 -15.57 6.99
#